data_AF-A0A060NLI4-F1
#
_entry.id   AF-A0A060NLI4-F1
#
_cell.length_a   1.000
_cell.length_b   1.000
_cell.length_c   1.000
_cell.angle_alpha   90.00
_cell.angle_beta   90.00
_cell.angle_gamma   90.00
#
_symmetry.space_group_name_H-M   'P 1'
#
loop_
_entity.id
_entity.type
_entity.pdbx_description
1 polymer ?
#
loop_
_entity_poly.entity_id
_entity_poly.type
_entity_poly.pdbx_seq_one_letter_code
_entity_poly.pdbx_strand_id
1 'polypeptide(L)'
;MVQLFRAWIGLKFSTIAASGAIGFVPPALPHQERSVFEHLTRRMEFFSDVLQLRAHRQQVLASNIANADTPGFVARDFDFKQALGNVQARGSELRAGAMPVLGGGDARHLRTSAALGDVADRNRVQYSVQTQPSLDGNSVDMDQQRANFMHNAVQYESTLRFINGHVRTMLSAIQGQ
;
A
#
# COMPACT_ATOMS: atom_id res chain seq x y z
N MET A 1 -47.09 -44.58 32.91
CA MET A 1 -46.58 -43.22 33.12
C MET A 1 -45.47 -42.89 32.12
N VAL A 2 -45.73 -42.94 30.81
CA VAL A 2 -44.89 -42.36 29.75
C VAL A 2 -45.80 -42.05 28.55
N GLN A 3 -46.64 -41.00 28.69
CA GLN A 3 -47.46 -40.47 27.58
C GLN A 3 -47.32 -38.95 27.43
N LEU A 4 -46.27 -38.32 27.98
CA LEU A 4 -46.14 -36.87 28.03
C LEU A 4 -44.76 -36.34 27.62
N PHE A 5 -44.20 -36.82 26.49
CA PHE A 5 -42.99 -36.21 25.92
C PHE A 5 -42.93 -36.30 24.40
N ARG A 6 -44.05 -35.97 23.72
CA ARG A 6 -44.15 -36.00 22.24
C ARG A 6 -44.68 -34.68 21.62
N ALA A 7 -44.59 -33.55 22.34
CA ALA A 7 -45.23 -32.31 21.89
C ALA A 7 -44.38 -31.02 21.98
N TRP A 8 -43.06 -31.07 22.20
CA TRP A 8 -42.24 -29.85 22.31
C TRP A 8 -40.93 -29.84 21.51
N ILE A 9 -40.81 -30.64 20.45
CA ILE A 9 -39.77 -30.42 19.43
C ILE A 9 -40.47 -30.62 18.08
N GLY A 10 -40.79 -29.50 17.42
CA GLY A 10 -41.41 -29.47 16.10
C GLY A 10 -40.46 -29.95 15.01
N LEU A 11 -40.17 -31.25 14.98
CA LEU A 11 -39.45 -31.89 13.88
C LEU A 11 -40.44 -32.58 12.95
N LYS A 12 -40.76 -31.94 11.83
CA LYS A 12 -41.35 -32.63 10.68
C LYS A 12 -40.25 -33.46 10.02
N PHE A 13 -40.27 -34.77 10.18
CA PHE A 13 -39.52 -35.66 9.30
C PHE A 13 -40.27 -35.77 7.98
N SER A 14 -39.74 -35.11 6.94
CA SER A 14 -40.16 -35.35 5.56
C SER A 14 -39.10 -36.23 4.89
N THR A 15 -39.51 -37.44 4.54
CA THR A 15 -38.75 -38.36 3.70
C THR A 15 -38.66 -37.78 2.28
N ILE A 16 -37.45 -37.42 1.83
CA ILE A 16 -37.15 -37.17 0.42
C ILE A 16 -35.84 -37.88 0.08
N ALA A 17 -35.92 -38.70 -0.96
CA ALA A 17 -34.82 -39.46 -1.55
C ALA A 17 -33.94 -38.59 -2.46
N ALA A 18 -32.76 -39.14 -2.77
CA ALA A 18 -31.85 -38.83 -3.88
C ALA A 18 -30.70 -37.82 -3.61
N SER A 19 -29.49 -38.38 -3.78
CA SER A 19 -28.31 -37.81 -4.43
C SER A 19 -27.77 -36.47 -3.94
N GLY A 20 -26.57 -36.50 -3.35
CA GLY A 20 -25.78 -35.29 -3.14
C GLY A 20 -24.75 -35.46 -2.05
N ALA A 21 -23.47 -35.30 -2.41
CA ALA A 21 -22.31 -35.36 -1.54
C ALA A 21 -22.54 -34.64 -0.18
N ILE A 22 -22.32 -35.37 0.92
CA ILE A 22 -22.24 -34.80 2.26
C ILE A 22 -20.91 -34.03 2.33
N GLY A 23 -20.92 -32.81 1.81
CA GLY A 23 -19.87 -31.84 2.04
C GLY A 23 -19.95 -31.41 3.50
N PHE A 24 -19.05 -31.93 4.32
CA PHE A 24 -18.76 -31.38 5.64
C PHE A 24 -18.31 -29.92 5.46
N VAL A 25 -19.23 -28.98 5.65
CA VAL A 25 -18.92 -27.55 5.71
C VAL A 25 -18.27 -27.31 7.07
N PRO A 26 -16.95 -27.05 7.15
CA PRO A 26 -16.32 -26.75 8.43
C PRO A 26 -16.93 -25.47 9.01
N PRO A 27 -17.07 -25.36 10.34
CA PRO A 27 -17.55 -24.14 10.98
C PRO A 27 -16.66 -22.97 10.55
N ALA A 28 -17.28 -21.93 10.00
CA ALA A 28 -16.59 -20.71 9.64
C ALA A 28 -15.89 -20.16 10.88
N LEU A 29 -14.55 -20.16 10.85
CA LEU A 29 -13.73 -19.44 11.83
C LEU A 29 -14.21 -17.97 11.90
N PRO A 30 -14.25 -17.35 13.08
CA PRO A 30 -14.75 -15.98 13.24
C PRO A 30 -14.01 -15.03 12.29
N HIS A 31 -14.75 -14.25 11.51
CA HIS A 31 -14.20 -13.34 10.48
C HIS A 31 -13.28 -12.23 11.01
N GLN A 32 -13.21 -12.06 12.34
CA GLN A 32 -12.61 -10.91 13.00
C GLN A 32 -11.08 -10.98 13.06
N GLU A 33 -10.49 -12.16 13.25
CA GLU A 33 -9.03 -12.32 13.33
C GLU A 33 -8.35 -12.16 11.96
N ARG A 34 -9.00 -12.65 10.88
CA ARG A 34 -8.47 -12.51 9.51
C ARG A 34 -8.39 -11.05 9.06
N SER A 35 -9.31 -10.20 9.52
CA SER A 35 -9.39 -8.80 9.09
C SER A 35 -8.29 -7.92 9.72
N VAL A 36 -7.88 -8.21 10.96
CA VAL A 36 -6.85 -7.43 11.67
C VAL A 36 -5.49 -7.61 10.97
N PHE A 37 -5.12 -8.85 10.66
CA PHE A 37 -3.88 -9.14 9.93
C PHE A 37 -3.86 -8.52 8.52
N GLU A 38 -4.98 -8.58 7.80
CA GLU A 38 -5.11 -7.95 6.48
C GLU A 38 -4.89 -6.43 6.54
N HIS A 39 -5.53 -5.76 7.51
CA HIS A 39 -5.38 -4.32 7.67
C HIS A 39 -3.95 -3.92 8.10
N LEU A 40 -3.31 -4.71 8.97
CA LEU A 40 -1.91 -4.49 9.37
C LEU A 40 -0.96 -4.65 8.19
N THR A 41 -1.18 -5.65 7.33
CA THR A 41 -0.38 -5.89 6.12
C THR A 41 -0.59 -4.77 5.10
N ARG A 42 -1.83 -4.36 4.86
CA ARG A 42 -2.17 -3.24 3.95
C ARG A 42 -1.49 -1.94 4.36
N ARG A 43 -1.45 -1.64 5.67
CA ARG A 43 -0.78 -0.45 6.19
C ARG A 43 0.74 -0.51 5.97
N MET A 44 1.34 -1.69 6.10
CA MET A 44 2.76 -1.93 5.81
C MET A 44 3.09 -1.70 4.33
N GLU A 45 2.28 -2.28 3.44
CA GLU A 45 2.40 -2.08 1.99
C GLU A 45 2.34 -0.59 1.64
N PHE A 46 1.35 0.12 2.18
CA PHE A 46 1.24 1.57 2.00
C PHE A 46 2.49 2.33 2.46
N PHE A 47 2.99 2.10 3.68
CA PHE A 47 4.17 2.81 4.16
C PHE A 47 5.45 2.46 3.39
N SER A 48 5.58 1.22 2.92
CA SER A 48 6.68 0.80 2.03
C SER A 48 6.64 1.59 0.72
N ASP A 49 5.47 1.68 0.08
CA ASP A 49 5.31 2.44 -1.16
C ASP A 49 5.64 3.93 -0.93
N VAL A 50 5.10 4.53 0.15
CA VAL A 50 5.41 5.92 0.52
C VAL A 50 6.91 6.13 0.72
N LEU A 51 7.58 5.22 1.41
CA LEU A 51 9.02 5.29 1.64
C LEU A 51 9.81 5.29 0.32
N GLN A 52 9.40 4.44 -0.62
CA GLN A 52 10.01 4.34 -1.94
C GLN A 52 9.78 5.61 -2.77
N LEU A 53 8.57 6.16 -2.76
CA LEU A 53 8.26 7.44 -3.39
C LEU A 53 9.12 8.57 -2.83
N ARG A 54 9.33 8.60 -1.51
CA ARG A 54 10.22 9.60 -0.87
C ARG A 54 11.68 9.39 -1.23
N ALA A 55 12.15 8.14 -1.28
CA ALA A 55 13.51 7.83 -1.72
C ALA A 55 13.74 8.30 -3.17
N HIS A 56 12.77 8.05 -4.06
CA HIS A 56 12.83 8.52 -5.44
C HIS A 56 12.86 10.04 -5.53
N ARG A 57 12.00 10.74 -4.77
CA ARG A 57 12.03 12.21 -4.68
C ARG A 57 13.37 12.73 -4.18
N GLN A 58 14.00 12.06 -3.21
CA GLN A 58 15.31 12.43 -2.68
C GLN A 58 16.39 12.38 -3.78
N GLN A 59 16.35 11.34 -4.62
CA GLN A 59 17.26 11.19 -5.75
C GLN A 59 17.05 12.28 -6.80
N VAL A 60 15.79 12.63 -7.10
CA VAL A 60 15.45 13.71 -8.05
C VAL A 60 15.95 15.07 -7.52
N LEU A 61 15.69 15.40 -6.26
CA LEU A 61 16.15 16.64 -5.63
C LEU A 61 17.68 16.70 -5.56
N ALA A 62 18.36 15.59 -5.22
CA ALA A 62 19.82 15.51 -5.23
C ALA A 62 20.39 15.74 -6.64
N SER A 63 19.76 15.19 -7.67
CA SER A 63 20.14 15.43 -9.07
C SER A 63 19.98 16.90 -9.48
N ASN A 64 18.88 17.55 -9.07
CA ASN A 64 18.69 18.98 -9.33
C ASN A 64 19.76 19.82 -8.64
N ILE A 65 20.05 19.56 -7.37
CA ILE A 65 21.09 20.27 -6.59
C ILE A 65 22.48 20.08 -7.22
N ALA A 66 22.81 18.86 -7.64
CA ALA A 66 24.11 18.58 -8.26
C ALA A 66 24.31 19.28 -9.62
N ASN A 67 23.22 19.51 -10.35
CA ASN A 67 23.25 20.19 -11.65
C ASN A 67 22.85 21.67 -11.58
N ALA A 68 22.74 22.23 -10.37
CA ALA A 68 22.28 23.60 -10.18
C ALA A 68 23.25 24.64 -10.73
N ASP A 69 24.54 24.32 -10.85
CA ASP A 69 25.53 25.21 -11.44
C ASP A 69 25.78 24.90 -12.94
N THR A 70 24.95 24.04 -13.54
CA THR A 70 25.04 23.67 -14.96
C THR A 70 24.18 24.61 -15.81
N PRO A 71 24.77 25.40 -16.74
CA PRO A 71 24.01 26.30 -17.61
C PRO A 71 22.93 25.57 -18.42
N GLY A 72 21.73 26.14 -18.49
CA GLY A 72 20.60 25.58 -19.24
C GLY A 72 19.96 24.32 -18.64
N PHE A 73 20.29 23.94 -17.40
CA PHE A 73 19.67 22.80 -16.74
C PHE A 73 18.21 23.10 -16.34
N VAL A 74 17.34 22.10 -16.51
CA VAL A 74 15.93 22.21 -16.16
C VAL A 74 15.59 21.30 -14.98
N ALA A 75 15.10 21.91 -13.91
CA ALA A 75 14.71 21.21 -12.69
C ALA A 75 13.57 20.22 -12.96
N ARG A 76 13.75 19.02 -12.42
CA ARG A 76 12.82 17.90 -12.57
C ARG A 76 12.10 17.64 -11.25
N ASP A 77 10.80 17.40 -11.29
CA ASP A 77 10.06 16.93 -10.13
C ASP A 77 8.83 16.13 -10.57
N PHE A 78 8.16 15.46 -9.64
CA PHE A 78 6.87 14.83 -9.89
C PHE A 78 5.87 15.25 -8.81
N ASP A 79 4.59 15.22 -9.14
CA ASP A 79 3.53 15.51 -8.17
C ASP A 79 3.42 14.34 -7.17
N PHE A 80 4.06 14.50 -6.02
CA PHE A 80 4.04 13.50 -4.95
C PHE A 80 2.61 13.23 -4.45
N LYS A 81 1.73 14.23 -4.43
CA LYS A 81 0.36 14.08 -3.94
C LYS A 81 -0.45 13.22 -4.89
N GLN A 82 -0.31 13.43 -6.20
CA GLN A 82 -0.92 12.57 -7.20
C GLN A 82 -0.36 11.15 -7.15
N ALA A 83 0.95 11.02 -7.05
CA ALA A 83 1.62 9.72 -6.97
C ALA A 83 1.18 8.92 -5.73
N LEU A 84 1.05 9.58 -4.58
CA LEU A 84 0.50 9.01 -3.36
C LEU A 84 -0.97 8.63 -3.49
N GLY A 85 -1.78 9.49 -4.14
CA GLY A 85 -3.17 9.21 -4.45
C GLY A 85 -3.34 7.95 -5.29
N ASN A 86 -2.45 7.75 -6.28
CA ASN A 86 -2.44 6.56 -7.12
C ASN A 86 -2.11 5.28 -6.32
N VAL A 87 -1.17 5.34 -5.37
CA VAL A 87 -0.87 4.23 -4.46
C VAL A 87 -2.07 3.91 -3.56
N GLN A 88 -2.72 4.93 -3.01
CA GLN A 88 -3.90 4.75 -2.16
C GLN A 88 -5.09 4.17 -2.95
N ALA A 89 -5.29 4.62 -4.19
CA ALA A 89 -6.33 4.10 -5.08
C ALA A 89 -6.12 2.62 -5.42
N ARG A 90 -4.89 2.18 -5.72
CA ARG A 90 -4.54 0.76 -5.93
C ARG A 90 -4.91 -0.12 -4.73
N GLY A 91 -4.66 0.37 -3.51
CA GLY A 91 -5.07 -0.31 -2.28
C GLY A 91 -6.60 -0.43 -2.12
N SER A 92 -7.36 0.46 -2.74
CA SER A 92 -8.83 0.47 -2.75
C SER A 92 -9.43 -0.36 -3.90
N GLU A 93 -8.79 -0.47 -5.06
CA GLU A 93 -9.26 -1.29 -6.19
C GLU A 93 -9.29 -2.79 -5.85
N LEU A 94 -8.37 -3.26 -5.00
CA LEU A 94 -8.40 -4.60 -4.40
C LEU A 94 -9.69 -4.87 -3.58
N ARG A 95 -10.45 -3.84 -3.19
CA ARG A 95 -11.72 -3.92 -2.46
C ARG A 95 -12.94 -4.12 -3.36
N ALA A 96 -12.82 -3.88 -4.67
CA ALA A 96 -13.94 -3.92 -5.63
C ALA A 96 -14.20 -5.31 -6.25
N GLY A 97 -13.61 -6.38 -5.70
CA GLY A 97 -13.95 -7.76 -6.08
C GLY A 97 -13.27 -8.31 -7.35
N ALA A 98 -12.28 -7.61 -7.91
CA ALA A 98 -11.42 -8.18 -8.94
C ALA A 98 -10.40 -9.14 -8.29
N MET A 99 -10.72 -10.43 -8.26
CA MET A 99 -9.79 -11.49 -7.81
C MET A 99 -8.60 -11.59 -8.76
N PRO A 100 -7.35 -11.28 -8.34
CA PRO A 100 -6.19 -11.75 -9.06
C PRO A 100 -5.93 -13.17 -8.57
N VAL A 101 -6.37 -14.17 -9.34
CA VAL A 101 -5.87 -15.53 -9.19
C VAL A 101 -4.38 -15.50 -9.53
N LEU A 102 -3.53 -15.62 -8.51
CA LEU A 102 -2.14 -16.01 -8.68
C LEU A 102 -1.81 -17.00 -7.57
N GLY A 103 -1.57 -18.24 -7.99
CA GLY A 103 -1.26 -19.37 -7.13
C GLY A 103 0.09 -19.23 -6.40
N GLY A 104 0.16 -19.98 -5.30
CA GLY A 104 1.31 -20.33 -4.46
C GLY A 104 2.66 -19.65 -4.71
N GLY A 105 3.11 -18.87 -3.73
CA GLY A 105 4.42 -18.22 -3.65
C GLY A 105 4.24 -16.70 -3.63
N ASP A 106 4.69 -16.03 -2.56
CA ASP A 106 4.43 -14.62 -2.27
C ASP A 106 4.85 -13.62 -3.38
N ALA A 107 3.98 -13.49 -4.38
CA ALA A 107 4.08 -12.54 -5.48
C ALA A 107 3.70 -11.11 -5.07
N ARG A 108 3.49 -10.83 -3.78
CA ARG A 108 3.17 -9.47 -3.28
C ARG A 108 4.43 -8.62 -3.17
N HIS A 109 5.55 -9.20 -2.76
CA HIS A 109 6.83 -8.48 -2.66
C HIS A 109 7.45 -8.22 -4.04
N LEU A 110 7.30 -9.16 -4.99
CA LEU A 110 7.68 -8.95 -6.40
C LEU A 110 6.70 -8.03 -7.15
N ARG A 111 5.45 -7.89 -6.66
CA ARG A 111 4.53 -6.87 -7.16
C ARG A 111 4.96 -5.48 -6.74
N THR A 112 5.56 -5.26 -5.58
CA THR A 112 6.11 -3.95 -5.22
C THR A 112 7.22 -3.54 -6.20
N SER A 113 8.14 -4.43 -6.58
CA SER A 113 9.20 -4.10 -7.55
C SER A 113 8.69 -3.91 -8.99
N ALA A 114 7.71 -4.69 -9.44
CA ALA A 114 7.07 -4.47 -10.73
C ALA A 114 6.17 -3.22 -10.74
N ALA A 115 5.46 -2.96 -9.64
CA ALA A 115 4.69 -1.74 -9.43
C ALA A 115 5.61 -0.52 -9.33
N LEU A 116 6.84 -0.65 -8.84
CA LEU A 116 7.84 0.43 -8.84
C LEU A 116 8.23 0.86 -10.25
N GLY A 117 8.45 -0.08 -11.18
CA GLY A 117 8.69 0.25 -12.58
C GLY A 117 7.49 0.93 -13.23
N ASP A 118 6.28 0.47 -12.91
CA ASP A 118 5.02 1.02 -13.42
C ASP A 118 4.62 2.35 -12.75
N VAL A 119 4.95 2.58 -11.47
CA VAL A 119 4.75 3.85 -10.77
C VAL A 119 5.78 4.86 -11.25
N ALA A 120 7.03 4.48 -11.46
CA ALA A 120 8.05 5.36 -12.03
C ALA A 120 7.74 5.74 -13.51
N ASP A 121 7.21 4.80 -14.31
CA ASP A 121 6.84 5.05 -15.71
C ASP A 121 5.50 5.80 -15.86
N ARG A 122 4.53 5.60 -14.94
CA ARG A 122 3.28 6.38 -14.92
C ARG A 122 3.44 7.76 -14.28
N ASN A 123 4.30 7.87 -13.28
CA ASN A 123 4.60 9.11 -12.61
C ASN A 123 5.81 9.79 -13.25
N ARG A 124 5.77 9.88 -14.60
CA ARG A 124 6.82 10.49 -15.41
C ARG A 124 7.20 11.81 -14.79
N VAL A 125 8.46 11.90 -14.39
CA VAL A 125 9.08 13.11 -13.91
C VAL A 125 8.73 14.25 -14.86
N GLN A 126 7.91 15.19 -14.41
CA GLN A 126 7.45 16.32 -15.21
C GLN A 126 8.45 17.46 -15.04
N TYR A 127 8.61 18.28 -16.08
CA TYR A 127 9.38 19.51 -15.94
C TYR A 127 8.64 20.43 -14.97
N SER A 128 9.34 20.92 -13.95
CA SER A 128 8.72 21.81 -12.96
C SER A 128 8.44 23.18 -13.59
N VAL A 129 7.26 23.74 -13.30
CA VAL A 129 6.87 25.07 -13.79
C VAL A 129 7.73 26.11 -13.08
N GLN A 130 8.59 26.79 -13.85
CA GLN A 130 9.50 27.79 -13.32
C GLN A 130 8.75 28.98 -12.74
N THR A 131 8.92 29.24 -11.45
CA THR A 131 8.38 30.44 -10.78
C THR A 131 9.27 31.66 -10.96
N GLN A 132 10.53 31.48 -11.35
CA GLN A 132 11.48 32.56 -11.60
C GLN A 132 12.48 32.12 -12.67
N PRO A 133 12.43 32.65 -13.91
CA PRO A 133 13.46 32.37 -14.89
C PRO A 133 14.77 33.00 -14.40
N SER A 134 15.78 32.18 -14.13
CA SER A 134 17.14 32.68 -13.86
C SER A 134 17.67 33.39 -15.11
N LEU A 135 18.45 34.47 -14.93
CA LEU A 135 19.09 35.21 -16.03
C LEU A 135 19.93 34.29 -16.94
N ASP A 136 20.36 33.15 -16.40
CA ASP A 136 21.26 32.19 -17.04
C ASP A 136 20.52 31.04 -17.75
N GLY A 137 19.18 31.08 -17.79
CA GLY A 137 18.35 30.03 -18.40
C GLY A 137 18.22 28.74 -17.57
N ASN A 138 18.73 28.75 -16.34
CA ASN A 138 18.62 27.64 -15.39
C ASN A 138 17.29 27.70 -14.61
N SER A 139 16.59 26.57 -14.45
CA SER A 139 15.37 26.50 -13.60
C SER A 139 15.62 26.29 -12.13
N VAL A 140 16.85 25.95 -11.76
CA VAL A 140 17.13 25.43 -10.43
C VAL A 140 17.34 26.58 -9.46
N ASP A 141 16.33 26.83 -8.63
CA ASP A 141 16.48 27.64 -7.42
C ASP A 141 17.09 26.79 -6.30
N MET A 142 18.34 27.07 -5.93
CA MET A 142 19.08 26.29 -4.94
C MET A 142 18.49 26.34 -3.54
N ASP A 143 17.95 27.48 -3.12
CA ASP A 143 17.39 27.62 -1.78
C ASP A 143 16.05 26.86 -1.70
N GLN A 144 15.25 26.91 -2.78
CA GLN A 144 14.05 26.08 -2.89
C GLN A 144 14.38 24.58 -2.95
N GLN A 145 15.38 24.16 -3.74
CA GLN A 145 15.77 22.74 -3.81
C GLN A 145 16.27 22.21 -2.47
N ARG A 146 17.09 22.99 -1.75
CA ARG A 146 17.58 22.63 -0.40
C ARG A 146 16.43 22.52 0.59
N ALA A 147 15.50 23.48 0.59
CA ALA A 147 14.31 23.42 1.46
C ALA A 147 13.47 22.16 1.17
N ASN A 148 13.23 21.85 -0.10
CA ASN A 148 12.51 20.66 -0.52
C ASN A 148 13.22 19.36 -0.12
N PHE A 149 14.56 19.32 -0.23
CA PHE A 149 15.37 18.17 0.18
C PHE A 149 15.29 17.92 1.68
N MET A 150 15.41 18.99 2.48
CA MET A 150 15.28 18.89 3.94
C MET A 150 13.87 18.45 4.35
N HIS A 151 12.84 19.00 3.71
CA HIS A 151 11.47 18.59 3.96
C HIS A 151 11.25 17.10 3.65
N ASN A 152 11.76 16.62 2.51
CA ASN A 152 11.64 15.21 2.15
C ASN A 152 12.44 14.29 3.09
N ALA A 153 13.62 14.72 3.54
CA ALA A 153 14.45 13.97 4.49
C ALA A 153 13.72 13.74 5.83
N VAL A 154 13.11 14.80 6.40
CA VAL A 154 12.32 14.70 7.64
C VAL A 154 11.16 13.73 7.47
N GLN A 155 10.46 13.82 6.34
CA GLN A 155 9.31 12.95 6.07
C GLN A 155 9.71 11.49 5.80
N TYR A 156 10.85 11.27 5.15
CA TYR A 156 11.42 9.95 4.93
C TYR A 156 11.78 9.29 6.27
N GLU A 157 12.49 10.01 7.14
CA GLU A 157 12.83 9.53 8.48
C GLU A 157 11.58 9.21 9.31
N SER A 158 10.58 10.11 9.29
CA SER A 158 9.31 9.86 9.99
C SER A 158 8.63 8.58 9.48
N THR A 159 8.65 8.35 8.16
CA THR A 159 8.07 7.15 7.54
C THR A 159 8.79 5.89 8.00
N LEU A 160 10.13 5.92 8.07
CA LEU A 160 10.93 4.81 8.63
C LEU A 160 10.59 4.53 10.09
N ARG A 161 10.41 5.56 10.92
CA ARG A 161 10.03 5.39 12.32
C ARG A 161 8.67 4.70 12.45
N PHE A 162 7.69 5.08 11.62
CA PHE A 162 6.38 4.42 11.59
C PHE A 162 6.48 2.94 11.18
N ILE A 163 7.28 2.64 10.15
CA ILE A 163 7.51 1.26 9.71
C ILE A 163 8.08 0.43 10.86
N ASN A 164 9.13 0.93 11.52
CA ASN A 164 9.77 0.24 12.65
C ASN A 164 8.79 0.00 13.80
N GLY A 165 7.97 0.99 14.17
CA GLY A 165 6.96 0.86 15.22
C GLY A 165 5.93 -0.22 14.90
N HIS A 166 5.44 -0.27 13.66
CA HIS A 166 4.44 -1.24 13.26
C HIS A 166 5.00 -2.66 13.08
N VAL A 167 6.26 -2.82 12.66
CA VAL A 167 6.94 -4.13 12.68
C VAL A 167 6.98 -4.69 14.10
N ARG A 168 7.28 -3.86 15.10
CA ARG A 168 7.24 -4.26 16.52
C ARG A 168 5.83 -4.69 16.95
N THR A 169 4.80 -3.95 16.53
CA THR A 169 3.40 -4.34 16.79
C THR A 169 3.03 -5.69 16.17
N MET A 170 3.44 -5.96 14.93
CA MET A 170 3.23 -7.26 14.29
C MET A 170 3.95 -8.38 15.06
N LEU A 171 5.20 -8.17 15.48
CA LEU A 171 5.96 -9.14 16.25
C LEU A 171 5.28 -9.46 17.59
N SER A 172 4.79 -8.45 18.32
CA SER A 172 4.03 -8.66 19.56
C SER A 172 2.76 -9.47 19.34
N ALA A 173 2.00 -9.12 18.29
CA ALA A 173 0.75 -9.82 17.95
C ALA A 173 0.98 -11.28 17.56
N ILE A 174 2.09 -11.61 16.89
CA ILE A 174 2.46 -12.99 16.54
C ILE A 174 2.95 -13.75 17.78
N GLN A 175 3.67 -13.09 18.68
CA GLN A 175 4.21 -13.68 19.91
C GLN A 175 3.17 -13.84 21.03
N GLY A 176 1.98 -13.22 20.88
CA GLY A 176 0.85 -13.38 21.81
C GLY A 176 1.03 -12.66 23.15
N GLN A 177 1.89 -11.64 23.21
CA GLN A 177 2.09 -10.77 24.37
C GLN A 177 1.30 -9.46 24.26
#